data_AF-A0A434GJR2-F1
#
_entry.id   AF-A0A434GJR2-F1
#
_cell.length_a   1.000
_cell.length_b   1.000
_cell.length_c   1.000
_cell.angle_alpha   90.00
_cell.angle_beta   90.00
_cell.angle_gamma   90.00
#
_symmetry.space_group_name_H-M   'P 1'
#
loop_
_entity.id
_entity.type
_entity.pdbx_description
1 polymer ?
#
loop_
_entity_poly.entity_id
_entity_poly.type
_entity_poly.pdbx_seq_one_letter_code
_entity_poly.pdbx_strand_id
1 'polypeptide(L)'
;VQKAAAAAQNSKLGTGGSKHRHLSQGQWIDHGHHALMRISAFGAVGGYDEAFSHNEDAELDYRLRKAGYKIWMSGKTQMVYYPRASLSGLYFQYLGYGRGRAKNVLKHRVIPKIRQMVPLAVFPVVLLAAFSFVHWIAAVPLLLWVSVCLGYGLVTAIRQGKADVALAGVSAMVMHLGWSVGFWLQLLGLGSRRGVA
;
A
#
# COMPACT_ATOMS: atom_id res chain seq x y z
N VAL A 1 6.14 -14.60 9.95
CA VAL A 1 5.63 -13.69 8.89
C VAL A 1 4.70 -12.60 9.46
N GLN A 2 3.63 -12.90 10.19
CA GLN A 2 2.69 -11.86 10.66
C GLN A 2 3.33 -10.75 11.52
N LYS A 3 4.17 -11.12 12.50
CA LYS A 3 4.89 -10.14 13.35
C LYS A 3 5.80 -9.22 12.52
N ALA A 4 6.52 -9.80 11.57
CA ALA A 4 7.39 -9.09 10.64
C ALA A 4 6.61 -8.19 9.66
N ALA A 5 5.50 -8.68 9.10
CA ALA A 5 4.61 -7.91 8.25
C ALA A 5 3.94 -6.77 9.03
N ALA A 6 3.57 -6.99 10.30
CA ALA A 6 3.06 -5.95 11.18
C ALA A 6 4.13 -4.88 11.45
N ALA A 7 5.36 -5.28 11.77
CA ALA A 7 6.48 -4.37 11.95
C ALA A 7 6.78 -3.57 10.67
N ALA A 8 6.78 -4.22 9.51
CA ALA A 8 6.92 -3.57 8.21
C ALA A 8 5.78 -2.57 7.96
N GLN A 9 4.52 -2.97 8.14
CA GLN A 9 3.38 -2.07 7.95
C GLN A 9 3.39 -0.88 8.93
N ASN A 10 3.84 -1.06 10.17
CA ASN A 10 3.96 0.00 11.18
C ASN A 10 5.21 0.88 10.97
N SER A 11 6.09 0.51 10.05
CA SER A 11 7.30 1.27 9.73
C SER A 11 7.04 2.38 8.72
N LYS A 12 7.91 3.39 8.73
CA LYS A 12 7.94 4.43 7.67
C LYS A 12 8.18 3.82 6.29
N LEU A 13 8.88 2.69 6.17
CA LEU A 13 9.14 2.05 4.88
C LEU A 13 7.94 1.25 4.34
N GLY A 14 7.11 0.65 5.19
CA GLY A 14 6.03 -0.22 4.72
C GLY A 14 4.73 0.51 4.38
N THR A 15 4.38 1.59 5.09
CA THR A 15 3.15 2.37 4.82
C THR A 15 3.38 3.88 4.70
N GLY A 16 4.62 4.36 4.82
CA GLY A 16 4.94 5.78 4.65
C GLY A 16 4.44 6.69 5.77
N GLY A 17 4.25 6.16 7.00
CA GLY A 17 3.86 6.95 8.17
C GLY A 17 2.39 7.41 8.15
N SER A 18 1.47 6.51 7.77
CA SER A 18 0.03 6.81 7.76
C SER A 18 -0.44 7.33 9.12
N LYS A 19 -1.14 8.48 9.12
CA LYS A 19 -1.59 9.18 10.35
C LYS A 19 -2.54 8.33 11.22
N HIS A 20 -3.18 7.32 10.65
CA HIS A 20 -4.11 6.36 11.30
C HIS A 20 -3.53 5.52 12.42
N ARG A 21 -2.23 5.68 12.72
CA ARG A 21 -1.54 4.87 13.73
C ARG A 21 -0.85 5.72 14.82
N HIS A 22 -1.13 7.03 14.87
CA HIS A 22 -0.62 7.93 15.91
C HIS A 22 -1.72 8.29 16.94
N LEU A 23 -1.47 7.92 18.20
CA LEU A 23 -2.27 8.28 19.38
C LEU A 23 -2.37 9.81 19.48
N SER A 24 -3.49 10.36 19.02
CA SER A 24 -3.84 11.78 19.10
C SER A 24 -5.27 11.88 19.63
N GLN A 25 -5.75 13.05 20.06
CA GLN A 25 -7.16 13.20 20.49
C GLN A 25 -8.19 13.05 19.33
N GLY A 26 -7.69 12.71 18.14
CA GLY A 26 -8.41 12.65 16.89
C GLY A 26 -8.00 13.80 15.98
N GLN A 27 -8.14 13.59 14.67
CA GLN A 27 -7.75 14.59 13.68
C GLN A 27 -8.52 14.42 12.38
N TRP A 28 -8.66 15.51 11.63
CA TRP A 28 -9.16 15.46 10.26
C TRP A 28 -8.12 14.83 9.34
N ILE A 29 -8.57 13.87 8.53
CA ILE A 29 -7.72 13.10 7.62
C ILE A 29 -8.30 13.07 6.21
N ASP A 30 -7.44 12.69 5.27
CA ASP A 30 -7.78 12.60 3.86
C ASP A 30 -8.45 11.29 3.45
N HIS A 31 -8.22 10.24 4.25
CA HIS A 31 -8.62 8.87 4.00
C HIS A 31 -8.52 8.11 5.31
N GLY A 32 -9.42 7.18 5.62
CA GLY A 32 -9.37 6.36 6.82
C GLY A 32 -9.68 4.89 6.54
N HIS A 33 -9.21 4.01 7.41
CA HIS A 33 -9.58 2.59 7.39
C HIS A 33 -10.57 2.30 8.52
N HIS A 34 -11.56 1.44 8.26
CA HIS A 34 -12.62 1.07 9.22
C HIS A 34 -13.48 2.26 9.65
N ALA A 35 -14.31 2.75 8.73
CA ALA A 35 -15.12 3.93 8.93
C ALA A 35 -16.53 3.59 9.47
N LEU A 36 -17.00 4.43 10.40
CA LEU A 36 -18.43 4.65 10.61
C LEU A 36 -18.83 5.84 9.72
N MET A 37 -19.91 5.70 8.96
CA MET A 37 -20.35 6.71 8.01
C MET A 37 -21.84 7.02 8.19
N ARG A 38 -22.21 8.29 8.00
CA ARG A 38 -23.61 8.68 7.91
C ARG A 38 -24.18 8.11 6.62
N ILE A 39 -25.31 7.40 6.71
CA ILE A 39 -26.00 6.82 5.54
C ILE A 39 -26.34 7.91 4.52
N SER A 40 -26.75 9.10 4.97
CA SER A 40 -27.05 10.23 4.08
C SER A 40 -25.82 10.68 3.26
N ALA A 41 -24.63 10.73 3.87
CA ALA A 41 -23.40 11.09 3.15
C ALA A 41 -22.97 9.98 2.18
N PHE A 42 -23.10 8.70 2.58
CA PHE A 42 -22.81 7.55 1.72
C PHE A 42 -23.74 7.52 0.49
N GLY A 43 -25.05 7.71 0.70
CA GLY A 43 -26.05 7.78 -0.35
C GLY A 43 -25.85 8.98 -1.28
N ALA A 44 -25.47 10.14 -0.75
CA ALA A 44 -25.25 11.36 -1.55
C ALA A 44 -24.18 11.22 -2.63
N VAL A 45 -23.19 10.33 -2.44
CA VAL A 45 -22.13 10.07 -3.42
C VAL A 45 -22.35 8.78 -4.22
N GLY A 46 -23.49 8.10 -4.03
CA GLY A 46 -23.83 6.86 -4.74
C GLY A 46 -23.18 5.59 -4.17
N GLY A 47 -22.76 5.59 -2.91
CA GLY A 47 -22.19 4.42 -2.24
C GLY A 47 -20.82 3.98 -2.76
N TYR A 48 -20.46 2.70 -2.59
CA TYR A 48 -19.22 2.14 -3.15
C TYR A 48 -19.33 1.96 -4.66
N ASP A 49 -18.23 2.18 -5.39
CA ASP A 49 -18.15 1.81 -6.79
C ASP A 49 -17.84 0.31 -6.90
N GLU A 50 -18.82 -0.48 -7.32
CA GLU A 50 -18.73 -1.94 -7.48
C GLU A 50 -17.65 -2.38 -8.49
N ALA A 51 -17.20 -1.47 -9.35
CA ALA A 51 -16.10 -1.77 -10.24
C ALA A 51 -14.77 -1.95 -9.47
N PHE A 52 -14.66 -1.47 -8.23
CA PHE A 52 -13.46 -1.60 -7.40
C PHE A 52 -13.55 -2.83 -6.49
N SER A 53 -12.67 -3.80 -6.72
CA SER A 53 -12.49 -4.92 -5.79
C SER A 53 -11.55 -4.61 -4.63
N HIS A 54 -10.71 -3.60 -4.79
CA HIS A 54 -9.72 -3.16 -3.82
C HIS A 54 -9.58 -1.65 -3.90
N ASN A 55 -9.27 -1.00 -2.77
CA ASN A 55 -9.07 0.44 -2.68
C ASN A 55 -10.35 1.23 -3.04
N GLU A 56 -11.50 0.58 -2.89
CA GLU A 56 -12.87 1.12 -2.97
C GLU A 56 -13.16 2.11 -1.85
N ASP A 57 -12.56 1.89 -0.67
CA ASP A 57 -12.60 2.80 0.48
C ASP A 57 -11.93 4.14 0.17
N ALA A 58 -10.72 4.11 -0.38
CA ALA A 58 -9.99 5.32 -0.79
C ALA A 58 -10.64 6.02 -1.99
N GLU A 59 -11.37 5.29 -2.83
CA GLU A 59 -12.16 5.84 -3.93
C GLU A 59 -13.43 6.55 -3.41
N LEU A 60 -14.13 5.93 -2.46
CA LEU A 60 -15.26 6.53 -1.76
C LEU A 60 -14.85 7.78 -0.99
N ASP A 61 -13.75 7.73 -0.23
CA ASP A 61 -13.23 8.87 0.52
C ASP A 61 -12.88 10.05 -0.40
N TYR A 62 -12.35 9.76 -1.59
CA TYR A 62 -12.10 10.79 -2.60
C TYR A 62 -13.41 11.47 -3.03
N ARG A 63 -14.45 10.70 -3.36
CA ARG A 63 -15.76 11.24 -3.77
C ARG A 63 -16.45 12.02 -2.65
N LEU A 64 -16.44 11.50 -1.41
CA LEU A 64 -16.97 12.19 -0.24
C LEU A 64 -16.30 13.55 -0.04
N ARG A 65 -14.97 13.60 -0.11
CA ARG A 65 -14.23 14.86 0.04
C ARG A 65 -14.47 15.83 -1.12
N LYS A 66 -14.57 15.33 -2.35
CA LYS A 66 -14.93 16.13 -3.51
C LYS A 66 -16.33 16.75 -3.37
N ALA A 67 -17.25 16.04 -2.70
CA ALA A 67 -18.58 16.53 -2.35
C ALA A 67 -18.61 17.43 -1.10
N GLY A 68 -17.44 17.78 -0.51
CA GLY A 68 -17.34 18.69 0.63
C GLY A 68 -17.45 18.03 2.01
N TYR A 69 -17.63 16.72 2.08
CA TYR A 69 -17.62 16.00 3.36
C TYR A 69 -16.20 15.91 3.94
N LYS A 70 -16.13 15.71 5.26
CA LYS A 70 -14.87 15.62 6.01
C LYS A 70 -14.79 14.30 6.76
N ILE A 71 -13.58 13.75 6.89
CA ILE A 71 -13.33 12.46 7.53
C ILE A 71 -12.58 12.69 8.85
N TRP A 72 -13.21 12.31 9.96
CA TRP A 72 -12.63 12.40 11.29
C TRP A 72 -12.03 11.06 11.70
N MET A 73 -10.79 11.08 12.17
CA MET A 73 -10.13 9.93 12.77
C MET A 73 -10.25 10.00 14.28
N SER A 74 -10.94 9.03 14.90
CA SER A 74 -10.97 8.92 16.36
C SER A 74 -9.64 8.37 16.86
N GLY A 75 -9.04 9.01 17.88
CA GLY A 75 -7.92 8.41 18.63
C GLY A 75 -8.34 7.62 19.87
N LYS A 76 -9.65 7.62 20.20
CA LYS A 76 -10.20 6.91 21.36
C LYS A 76 -10.48 5.44 21.08
N THR A 77 -10.66 5.09 19.81
CA THR A 77 -11.02 3.73 19.38
C THR A 77 -9.78 3.04 18.86
N GLN A 78 -9.50 1.84 19.36
CA GLN A 78 -8.36 1.03 18.98
C GLN A 78 -8.85 -0.30 18.43
N MET A 79 -8.18 -0.82 17.42
CA MET A 79 -8.49 -2.14 16.84
C MET A 79 -7.19 -2.90 16.61
N VAL A 80 -7.19 -4.18 16.96
CA VAL A 80 -6.06 -5.06 16.67
C VAL A 80 -6.23 -5.62 15.26
N TYR A 81 -5.27 -5.31 14.40
CA TYR A 81 -5.22 -5.83 13.04
C TYR A 81 -4.14 -6.92 12.92
N TYR A 82 -4.51 -8.06 12.33
CA TYR A 82 -3.59 -9.16 12.06
C TYR A 82 -3.28 -9.21 10.56
N PRO A 83 -2.02 -8.94 10.15
CA PRO A 83 -1.61 -9.09 8.75
C PRO A 83 -1.69 -10.53 8.25
N ARG A 84 -1.57 -10.70 6.93
CA ARG A 84 -1.54 -12.02 6.27
C ARG A 84 -0.45 -12.92 6.86
N ALA A 85 -0.78 -14.21 6.99
CA ALA A 85 0.10 -15.21 7.62
C ALA A 85 1.24 -15.71 6.73
N SER A 86 1.16 -15.47 5.42
CA SER A 86 2.15 -15.91 4.43
C SER A 86 2.63 -14.75 3.56
N LEU A 87 3.85 -14.87 3.03
CA LEU A 87 4.42 -13.90 2.08
C LEU A 87 3.63 -13.89 0.77
N SER A 88 3.16 -15.06 0.30
CA SER A 88 2.28 -15.15 -0.87
C SER A 88 0.97 -14.40 -0.65
N GLY A 89 0.33 -14.58 0.51
CA GLY A 89 -0.89 -13.84 0.86
C GLY A 89 -0.66 -12.34 0.95
N LEU A 90 0.48 -11.92 1.49
CA LEU A 90 0.88 -10.51 1.54
C LEU A 90 1.14 -9.93 0.14
N TYR A 91 1.81 -10.68 -0.74
CA TYR A 91 2.05 -10.31 -2.13
C TYR A 91 0.75 -10.07 -2.88
N PHE A 92 -0.18 -11.04 -2.86
CA PHE A 92 -1.45 -10.91 -3.58
C PHE A 92 -2.34 -9.81 -3.01
N GLN A 93 -2.30 -9.58 -1.70
CA GLN A 93 -2.96 -8.42 -1.08
C GLN A 93 -2.43 -7.10 -1.67
N TYR A 94 -1.10 -6.92 -1.67
CA TYR A 94 -0.49 -5.69 -2.17
C TYR A 94 -0.61 -5.56 -3.70
N LEU A 95 -0.63 -6.67 -4.45
CA LEU A 95 -0.98 -6.71 -5.86
C LEU A 95 -2.38 -6.14 -6.11
N GLY A 96 -3.38 -6.56 -5.34
CA GLY A 96 -4.73 -6.00 -5.40
C GLY A 96 -4.75 -4.50 -5.08
N TYR A 97 -4.03 -4.08 -4.04
CA TYR A 97 -3.93 -2.66 -3.67
C TYR A 97 -3.27 -1.81 -4.77
N GLY A 98 -2.21 -2.31 -5.41
CA GLY A 98 -1.57 -1.66 -6.56
C GLY A 98 -2.53 -1.45 -7.72
N ARG A 99 -3.28 -2.50 -8.10
CA ARG A 99 -4.31 -2.44 -9.14
C ARG A 99 -5.41 -1.45 -8.80
N GLY A 100 -5.98 -1.54 -7.60
CA GLY A 100 -7.02 -0.63 -7.13
C GLY A 100 -6.57 0.83 -7.12
N ARG A 101 -5.31 1.08 -6.75
CA ARG A 101 -4.75 2.44 -6.77
C ARG A 101 -4.56 2.98 -8.19
N ALA A 102 -4.04 2.17 -9.11
CA ALA A 102 -3.95 2.56 -10.52
C ALA A 102 -5.32 2.86 -11.12
N LYS A 103 -6.34 2.03 -10.81
CA LYS A 103 -7.71 2.28 -11.24
C LYS A 103 -8.26 3.62 -10.71
N ASN A 104 -7.99 3.95 -9.45
CA ASN A 104 -8.38 5.23 -8.85
C ASN A 104 -7.70 6.42 -9.55
N VAL A 105 -6.39 6.33 -9.82
CA VAL A 105 -5.62 7.32 -10.59
C VAL A 105 -6.24 7.53 -11.97
N LEU A 106 -6.55 6.46 -12.69
CA LEU A 106 -7.13 6.52 -14.03
C LEU A 106 -8.55 7.11 -14.01
N LYS A 107 -9.40 6.68 -13.07
CA LYS A 107 -10.79 7.13 -12.94
C LYS A 107 -10.88 8.63 -12.60
N HIS A 108 -10.11 9.07 -11.61
CA HIS A 108 -10.24 10.42 -11.04
C HIS A 108 -9.16 11.39 -11.53
N ARG A 109 -8.23 10.94 -12.38
CA ARG A 109 -7.08 11.71 -12.88
C ARG A 109 -6.27 12.34 -11.75
N VAL A 110 -6.11 11.60 -10.65
CA VAL A 110 -5.38 12.05 -9.46
C VAL A 110 -3.94 11.57 -9.46
N ILE A 111 -3.02 12.43 -9.03
CA ILE A 111 -1.61 12.06 -8.88
C ILE A 111 -1.41 11.37 -7.51
N PRO A 112 -0.83 10.16 -7.46
CA PRO A 112 -0.46 9.53 -6.19
C PRO A 112 0.50 10.40 -5.38
N LYS A 113 0.43 10.29 -4.05
CA LYS A 113 1.41 11.00 -3.19
C LYS A 113 2.81 10.43 -3.44
N ILE A 114 3.86 11.25 -3.33
CA ILE A 114 5.26 10.83 -3.57
C ILE A 114 5.62 9.53 -2.82
N ARG A 115 5.19 9.40 -1.55
CA ARG A 115 5.39 8.18 -0.74
C ARG A 115 4.81 6.91 -1.35
N GLN A 116 3.74 7.03 -2.14
CA GLN A 116 3.15 5.95 -2.90
C GLN A 116 3.92 5.76 -4.21
N MET A 117 4.40 6.83 -4.84
CA MET A 117 5.18 6.72 -6.09
C MET A 117 6.52 6.01 -5.90
N VAL A 118 7.19 6.12 -4.74
CA VAL A 118 8.50 5.51 -4.52
C VAL A 118 8.48 3.99 -4.74
N PRO A 119 7.55 3.21 -4.15
CA PRO A 119 7.43 1.80 -4.48
C PRO A 119 7.10 1.49 -5.95
N LEU A 120 6.61 2.45 -6.77
CA LEU A 120 6.24 2.16 -8.17
C LEU A 120 7.47 1.81 -9.00
N ALA A 121 8.63 2.33 -8.63
CA ALA A 121 9.88 2.06 -9.35
C ALA A 121 10.35 0.61 -9.19
N VAL A 122 9.86 -0.14 -8.19
CA VAL A 122 10.38 -1.48 -7.86
C VAL A 122 10.24 -2.47 -9.02
N PHE A 123 9.07 -2.58 -9.66
CA PHE A 123 8.89 -3.50 -10.79
C PHE A 123 9.78 -3.13 -12.00
N PRO A 124 9.82 -1.86 -12.46
CA PRO A 124 10.81 -1.43 -13.46
C PRO A 124 12.26 -1.71 -13.07
N VAL A 125 12.63 -1.52 -11.80
CA VAL A 125 13.99 -1.84 -11.29
C VAL A 125 14.28 -3.33 -11.38
N VAL A 126 13.30 -4.19 -11.06
CA VAL A 126 13.44 -5.65 -11.21
C VAL A 126 13.59 -6.04 -12.68
N LEU A 127 12.81 -5.43 -13.58
CA LEU A 127 12.94 -5.65 -15.02
C LEU A 127 14.31 -5.18 -15.54
N LEU A 128 14.80 -4.02 -15.08
CA LEU A 128 16.12 -3.51 -15.45
C LEU A 128 17.22 -4.48 -15.01
N ALA A 129 17.15 -5.01 -13.78
CA ALA A 129 18.13 -5.96 -13.27
C ALA A 129 18.19 -7.28 -14.06
N ALA A 130 17.11 -7.67 -14.75
CA ALA A 130 17.15 -8.81 -15.66
C ALA A 130 18.11 -8.58 -16.85
N PHE A 131 18.49 -7.34 -17.17
CA PHE A 131 19.50 -7.01 -18.19
C PHE A 131 20.94 -6.95 -17.63
N SER A 132 21.16 -7.38 -16.39
CA SER A 132 22.51 -7.38 -15.77
C SER A 132 23.53 -8.27 -16.48
N PHE A 133 23.07 -9.28 -17.23
CA PHE A 133 23.93 -10.09 -18.09
C PHE A 133 24.52 -9.29 -19.26
N VAL A 134 23.88 -8.20 -19.68
CA VAL A 134 24.41 -7.26 -20.69
C VAL A 134 25.38 -6.28 -20.03
N HIS A 135 24.95 -5.67 -18.92
CA HIS A 135 25.78 -4.74 -18.17
C HIS A 135 25.44 -4.77 -16.68
N TRP A 136 26.41 -5.09 -15.83
CA TRP A 136 26.23 -5.31 -14.39
C TRP A 136 25.59 -4.10 -13.66
N ILE A 137 25.79 -2.87 -14.15
CA ILE A 137 25.20 -1.65 -13.57
C ILE A 137 23.66 -1.71 -13.52
N ALA A 138 23.03 -2.49 -14.40
CA ALA A 138 21.59 -2.68 -14.41
C ALA A 138 21.07 -3.35 -13.12
N ALA A 139 21.92 -4.09 -12.39
CA ALA A 139 21.60 -4.67 -11.09
C ALA A 139 21.71 -3.68 -9.93
N VAL A 140 22.44 -2.56 -10.08
CA VAL A 140 22.74 -1.63 -8.97
C VAL A 140 21.47 -1.11 -8.29
N PRO A 141 20.43 -0.63 -9.00
CA PRO A 141 19.21 -0.16 -8.36
C PRO A 141 18.47 -1.24 -7.56
N LEU A 142 18.48 -2.49 -8.07
CA LEU A 142 17.88 -3.63 -7.37
C LEU A 142 18.64 -3.93 -6.09
N LEU A 143 19.97 -4.01 -6.16
CA LEU A 143 20.82 -4.28 -5.01
C LEU A 143 20.65 -3.19 -3.94
N LEU A 144 20.64 -1.92 -4.34
CA LEU A 144 20.39 -0.81 -3.42
C LEU A 144 19.02 -0.94 -2.72
N TRP A 145 17.95 -1.23 -3.46
CA TRP A 145 16.63 -1.42 -2.87
C TRP A 145 16.59 -2.60 -1.88
N VAL A 146 17.16 -3.75 -2.26
CA VAL A 146 17.25 -4.93 -1.38
C VAL A 146 18.06 -4.61 -0.12
N SER A 147 19.22 -3.98 -0.26
CA SER A 147 20.07 -3.59 0.87
C SER A 147 19.36 -2.62 1.82
N VAL A 148 18.62 -1.64 1.30
CA VAL A 148 17.83 -0.70 2.12
C VAL A 148 16.74 -1.45 2.90
N CYS A 149 15.99 -2.35 2.25
CA CYS A 149 14.93 -3.11 2.92
C CYS A 149 15.50 -4.04 4.01
N LEU A 150 16.55 -4.81 3.69
CA LEU A 150 17.18 -5.73 4.65
C LEU A 150 17.85 -4.98 5.79
N GLY A 151 18.60 -3.91 5.49
CA GLY A 151 19.24 -3.05 6.48
C GLY A 151 18.22 -2.42 7.44
N TYR A 152 17.08 -1.96 6.93
CA TYR A 152 16.00 -1.46 7.77
C TYR A 152 15.40 -2.54 8.67
N GLY A 153 15.17 -3.74 8.13
CA GLY A 153 14.71 -4.90 8.90
C GLY A 153 15.67 -5.22 10.05
N LEU A 154 16.96 -5.28 9.76
CA LEU A 154 18.02 -5.55 10.73
C LEU A 154 18.09 -4.47 11.82
N VAL A 155 18.14 -3.18 11.44
CA VAL A 155 18.16 -2.07 12.40
C VAL A 155 16.91 -2.10 13.30
N THR A 156 15.75 -2.42 12.75
CA THR A 156 14.50 -2.56 13.51
C THR A 156 14.57 -3.73 14.49
N ALA A 157 15.13 -4.87 14.06
CA ALA A 157 15.32 -6.05 14.91
C ALA A 157 16.26 -5.76 16.08
N ILE A 158 17.40 -5.09 15.82
CA ILE A 158 18.37 -4.69 16.84
C ILE A 158 17.72 -3.74 17.86
N ARG A 159 17.02 -2.70 17.39
CA ARG A 159 16.35 -1.72 18.27
C ARG A 159 15.26 -2.34 19.14
N GLN A 160 14.60 -3.39 18.67
CA GLN A 160 13.53 -4.07 19.40
C GLN A 160 14.01 -5.30 20.19
N GLY A 161 15.28 -5.67 20.08
CA GLY A 161 15.85 -6.86 20.71
C GLY A 161 15.20 -8.17 20.24
N LYS A 162 14.68 -8.21 19.01
CA LYS A 162 13.83 -9.30 18.49
C LYS A 162 14.25 -9.72 17.10
N ALA A 163 14.92 -10.87 16.99
CA ALA A 163 15.45 -11.38 15.72
C ALA A 163 14.36 -11.68 14.67
N ASP A 164 13.16 -12.09 15.09
CA ASP A 164 12.03 -12.36 14.20
C ASP A 164 11.52 -11.12 13.47
N VAL A 165 11.83 -9.92 13.96
CA VAL A 165 11.51 -8.63 13.33
C VAL A 165 12.43 -8.33 12.15
N ALA A 166 13.59 -8.99 12.00
CA ALA A 166 14.47 -8.79 10.84
C ALA A 166 13.77 -9.12 9.51
N LEU A 167 12.84 -10.10 9.55
CA LEU A 167 11.97 -10.46 8.42
C LEU A 167 11.03 -9.32 7.99
N ALA A 168 10.96 -8.20 8.72
CA ALA A 168 10.23 -7.01 8.30
C ALA A 168 10.79 -6.43 7.00
N GLY A 169 12.11 -6.53 6.78
CA GLY A 169 12.74 -6.14 5.53
C GLY A 169 12.23 -6.97 4.35
N VAL A 170 12.20 -8.29 4.50
CA VAL A 170 11.64 -9.22 3.51
C VAL A 170 10.15 -8.94 3.28
N SER A 171 9.40 -8.69 4.34
CA SER A 171 7.97 -8.37 4.24
C SER A 171 7.76 -7.06 3.46
N ALA A 172 8.57 -6.03 3.71
CA ALA A 172 8.53 -4.76 2.99
C ALA A 172 8.85 -4.96 1.49
N MET A 173 9.85 -5.78 1.16
CA MET A 173 10.16 -6.10 -0.25
C MET A 173 8.97 -6.72 -0.97
N VAL A 174 8.33 -7.71 -0.34
CA VAL A 174 7.15 -8.39 -0.90
C VAL A 174 5.97 -7.42 -1.09
N MET A 175 5.74 -6.53 -0.11
CA MET A 175 4.72 -5.49 -0.19
C MET A 175 4.99 -4.51 -1.34
N HIS A 176 6.22 -3.98 -1.44
CA HIS A 176 6.61 -3.03 -2.48
C HIS A 176 6.51 -3.65 -3.87
N LEU A 177 7.02 -4.87 -4.04
CA LEU A 177 6.99 -5.59 -5.30
C LEU A 177 5.55 -5.88 -5.74
N GLY A 178 4.72 -6.45 -4.85
CA GLY A 178 3.31 -6.74 -5.15
C GLY A 178 2.56 -5.48 -5.56
N TRP A 179 2.72 -4.39 -4.81
CA TRP A 179 2.08 -3.12 -5.12
C TRP A 179 2.52 -2.51 -6.45
N SER A 180 3.83 -2.51 -6.73
CA SER A 180 4.39 -2.02 -7.98
C SER A 180 3.89 -2.82 -9.19
N VAL A 181 4.00 -4.15 -9.13
CA VAL A 181 3.51 -5.05 -10.18
C VAL A 181 2.02 -4.82 -10.42
N GLY A 182 1.22 -4.76 -9.36
CA GLY A 182 -0.22 -4.57 -9.47
C GLY A 182 -0.59 -3.26 -10.14
N PHE A 183 0.11 -2.18 -9.79
CA PHE A 183 -0.12 -0.86 -10.37
C PHE A 183 0.23 -0.84 -11.87
N TRP A 184 1.41 -1.32 -12.25
CA TRP A 184 1.85 -1.33 -13.65
C TRP A 184 1.00 -2.25 -14.52
N LEU A 185 0.63 -3.43 -14.04
CA LEU A 185 -0.26 -4.34 -14.77
C LEU A 185 -1.61 -3.66 -15.06
N GLN A 186 -2.20 -2.96 -14.09
CA GLN A 186 -3.45 -2.23 -14.31
C GLN A 186 -3.26 -1.04 -15.25
N LEU A 187 -2.16 -0.30 -15.14
CA LEU A 187 -1.87 0.87 -15.98
C LEU A 187 -1.67 0.49 -17.45
N LEU A 188 -1.01 -0.64 -17.70
CA LEU A 188 -0.77 -1.18 -19.05
C LEU A 188 -2.00 -1.92 -19.62
N GLY A 189 -3.11 -1.99 -18.89
CA GLY A 189 -4.31 -2.74 -19.29
C GLY A 189 -4.14 -4.26 -19.23
N LEU A 190 -3.00 -4.75 -18.73
CA LEU A 190 -2.66 -6.16 -18.57
C LEU A 190 -3.33 -6.72 -17.30
N GLY A 191 -4.66 -6.91 -17.35
CA GLY A 191 -5.39 -7.51 -16.23
C GLY A 191 -6.88 -7.20 -16.13
N SER A 192 -7.46 -6.44 -17.06
CA SER A 192 -8.90 -6.13 -17.06
C SER A 192 -9.54 -6.48 -18.41
N ARG A 193 -9.55 -7.78 -18.71
CA ARG A 193 -10.57 -8.41 -19.56
C ARG A 193 -11.10 -9.65 -18.85
N ARG A 194 -11.82 -9.42 -17.74
CA ARG A 194 -12.93 -10.30 -17.40
C ARG A 194 -14.16 -9.41 -17.48
N GLY A 195 -14.82 -9.48 -18.63
CA GLY A 195 -16.14 -8.91 -18.81
C GLY A 195 -17.04 -9.53 -17.74
N VAL A 196 -17.76 -8.67 -17.04
CA VAL A 196 -18.97 -9.08 -16.35
C VAL A 196 -19.98 -9.28 -17.47
N ALA A 197 -20.30 -10.54 -17.74
CA ALA A 197 -21.51 -10.94 -18.43
C ALA A 197 -22.66 -10.87 -17.43
#